data_AF-A0A529FHJ2-F1
#
_entry.id   AF-A0A529FHJ2-F1
#
_cell.length_a   1.000
_cell.length_b   1.000
_cell.length_c   1.000
_cell.angle_alpha   90.00
_cell.angle_beta   90.00
_cell.angle_gamma   90.00
#
_symmetry.space_group_name_H-M   'P 1'
#
loop_
_entity.id
_entity.type
_entity.pdbx_description
1 polymer ?
#
loop_
_entity_poly.entity_id
_entity_poly.type
_entity_poly.pdbx_seq_one_letter_code
_entity_poly.pdbx_strand_id
1 'polypeptide(L)'
;MSRDDPFGLSEDRERTRIRLTGAQMPRPMAPMLTGAPVKRSRAHPNALINAFAPLLEFAPELESALAPENPETLRTRLLEELVRARDAAMTSGSSLERADQAAWVVAALLDDLALNTPWG
;
A
#
# COMPACT_ATOMS: atom_id res chain seq x y z
N MET A 1 30.18 31.70 -31.27
CA MET A 1 28.79 31.62 -30.76
C MET A 1 28.65 30.23 -30.14
N SER A 2 29.11 30.08 -28.89
CA SER A 2 29.19 28.81 -28.17
C SER A 2 27.79 28.47 -27.63
N ARG A 3 27.27 27.30 -28.00
CA ARG A 3 25.98 26.79 -27.53
C ARG A 3 26.26 25.80 -26.40
N ASP A 4 26.85 26.29 -25.32
CA ASP A 4 27.05 25.53 -24.10
C ASP A 4 25.74 25.56 -23.30
N ASP A 5 25.04 24.42 -23.27
CA ASP A 5 23.95 24.16 -22.33
C ASP A 5 24.58 23.53 -21.08
N PRO A 6 24.77 24.29 -19.98
CA PRO A 6 25.53 23.82 -18.83
C PRO A 6 24.78 22.80 -17.96
N PHE A 7 23.57 22.39 -18.33
CA PHE A 7 22.79 21.43 -17.54
C PHE A 7 22.25 20.23 -18.32
N GLY A 8 22.35 20.17 -19.65
CA GLY A 8 22.13 18.95 -20.44
C GLY A 8 20.85 18.18 -20.09
N LEU A 9 19.72 18.87 -19.98
CA LEU A 9 18.42 18.29 -19.60
C LEU A 9 17.44 18.20 -20.78
N SER A 10 17.92 17.96 -21.99
CA SER A 10 17.07 18.04 -23.18
C SER A 10 16.20 16.79 -23.44
N GLU A 11 16.37 15.68 -22.73
CA GLU A 11 15.75 14.39 -23.13
C GLU A 11 15.28 13.52 -21.94
N ASP A 12 14.70 14.09 -20.87
CA ASP A 12 14.14 13.25 -19.78
C ASP A 12 12.99 13.95 -19.01
N ARG A 13 12.02 14.51 -19.73
CA ARG A 13 10.94 15.35 -19.15
C ARG A 13 9.78 14.57 -18.51
N GLU A 14 9.74 13.25 -18.65
CA GLU A 14 8.55 12.45 -18.27
C GLU A 14 8.80 11.45 -17.12
N ARG A 15 10.02 11.37 -16.57
CA ARG A 15 10.30 10.46 -15.45
C ARG A 15 11.01 11.19 -14.32
N THR A 16 10.30 11.38 -13.22
CA THR A 16 10.90 11.76 -11.93
C THR A 16 11.79 10.60 -11.46
N ARG A 17 13.05 10.60 -11.88
CA ARG A 17 14.07 9.66 -11.38
C ARG A 17 14.64 10.19 -10.08
N ILE A 18 14.27 9.58 -8.95
CA ILE A 18 14.92 9.82 -7.66
C ILE A 18 16.35 9.25 -7.75
N ARG A 19 17.36 10.11 -7.91
CA ARG A 19 18.77 9.72 -7.75
C ARG A 19 19.12 9.69 -6.27
N LEU A 20 19.23 8.50 -5.67
CA LEU A 20 19.93 8.35 -4.40
C LEU A 20 21.43 8.61 -4.62
N THR A 21 21.87 9.84 -4.40
CA THR A 21 23.30 10.17 -4.29
C THR A 21 23.74 9.95 -2.85
N GLY A 22 24.04 8.69 -2.53
CA GLY A 22 24.65 8.30 -1.26
C GLY A 22 25.99 7.65 -1.53
N ALA A 23 27.08 8.42 -1.38
CA ALA A 23 28.42 7.86 -1.28
C ALA A 23 28.46 6.80 -0.17
N GLN A 24 28.98 5.62 -0.48
CA GLN A 24 29.07 4.49 0.43
C GLN A 24 30.15 4.78 1.49
N MET A 25 29.77 5.47 2.57
CA MET A 25 30.56 5.48 3.80
C MET A 25 30.38 4.13 4.52
N PRO A 26 31.46 3.51 5.04
CA PRO A 26 31.33 2.31 5.85
C PRO A 26 30.56 2.67 7.13
N ARG A 27 29.32 2.18 7.25
CA ARG A 27 28.51 2.33 8.47
C ARG A 27 29.15 1.49 9.58
N PRO A 28 29.44 2.05 10.77
CA PRO A 28 29.68 1.21 11.93
C PRO A 28 28.42 0.36 12.19
N MET A 29 28.60 -0.92 12.47
CA MET A 29 27.53 -1.85 12.82
C MET A 29 26.79 -1.33 14.06
N ALA A 30 25.67 -0.65 13.84
CA ALA A 30 24.70 -0.41 14.90
C ALA A 30 24.11 -1.78 15.29
N PRO A 31 23.91 -2.05 16.60
CA PRO A 31 23.29 -3.29 17.03
C PRO A 31 21.92 -3.39 16.38
N MET A 32 21.62 -4.58 15.86
CA MET A 32 20.32 -4.90 15.30
C MET A 32 19.28 -4.68 16.40
N LEU A 33 18.57 -3.56 16.36
CA LEU A 33 17.36 -3.38 17.12
C LEU A 33 16.40 -4.44 16.60
N THR A 34 16.27 -5.52 17.34
CA THR A 34 15.17 -6.48 17.23
C THR A 34 13.90 -5.67 17.02
N GLY A 35 13.30 -5.78 15.83
CA GLY A 35 12.13 -5.01 15.45
C GLY A 35 11.12 -5.08 16.57
N ALA A 36 10.89 -3.94 17.24
CA ALA A 36 9.81 -3.85 18.21
C ALA A 36 8.54 -4.30 17.46
N PRO A 37 7.74 -5.23 18.02
CA PRO A 37 6.54 -5.67 17.36
C PRO A 37 5.74 -4.41 17.04
N VAL A 38 5.45 -4.22 15.76
CA VAL A 38 4.59 -3.15 15.30
C VAL A 38 3.24 -3.39 15.98
N LYS A 39 3.04 -2.79 17.16
CA LYS A 39 1.74 -2.75 17.84
C LYS A 39 0.86 -1.88 16.96
N ARG A 40 0.25 -2.47 15.93
CA ARG A 40 -0.75 -1.81 15.11
C ARG A 40 -2.00 -2.66 15.11
N SER A 41 -2.78 -2.44 16.15
CA SER A 41 -4.22 -2.35 15.99
C SER A 41 -4.62 -1.17 16.85
N ARG A 42 -4.55 0.03 16.26
CA ARG A 42 -5.16 1.19 16.90
C ARG A 42 -6.66 1.00 16.77
N ALA A 43 -7.32 0.59 17.86
CA ALA A 43 -8.76 0.58 17.91
C ALA A 43 -9.27 2.00 17.58
N HIS A 44 -9.94 2.13 16.44
CA HIS A 44 -10.61 3.35 16.01
C HIS A 44 -11.99 3.41 16.66
N PRO A 45 -12.53 4.59 17.01
CA PRO A 45 -13.93 4.71 17.47
C PRO A 45 -14.98 4.29 16.41
N ASN A 46 -14.57 3.97 15.18
CA ASN A 46 -15.45 3.55 14.10
C ASN A 46 -15.26 2.05 13.88
N ALA A 47 -16.29 1.27 14.18
CA ALA A 47 -16.28 -0.18 14.04
C ALA A 47 -15.99 -0.65 12.61
N LEU A 48 -16.39 0.12 11.58
CA LEU A 48 -16.06 -0.20 10.19
C LEU A 48 -14.55 -0.13 9.96
N ILE A 49 -13.90 0.92 10.46
CA ILE A 49 -12.44 1.06 10.30
C ILE A 49 -11.72 -0.10 11.00
N ASN A 50 -12.21 -0.55 12.16
CA ASN A 50 -11.65 -1.71 12.83
C ASN A 50 -11.87 -3.00 12.05
N ALA A 51 -13.07 -3.20 11.47
CA ALA A 51 -13.40 -4.41 10.72
C ALA A 51 -12.57 -4.56 9.44
N PHE A 52 -12.30 -3.45 8.76
CA PHE A 52 -11.51 -3.42 7.51
C PHE A 52 -10.02 -3.13 7.74
N ALA A 53 -9.56 -2.98 8.98
CA ALA A 53 -8.16 -2.67 9.30
C ALA A 53 -7.14 -3.60 8.61
N PRO A 54 -7.33 -4.94 8.54
CA PRO A 54 -6.37 -5.82 7.89
C PRO A 54 -6.12 -5.47 6.41
N LEU A 55 -7.17 -5.08 5.67
CA LEU A 55 -7.06 -4.69 4.26
C LEU A 55 -6.44 -3.30 4.11
N LEU A 56 -6.80 -2.37 4.98
CA LEU A 56 -6.25 -1.01 4.95
C LEU A 56 -4.78 -0.97 5.35
N GLU A 57 -4.37 -1.84 6.27
CA GLU A 57 -2.98 -1.99 6.69
C GLU A 57 -2.12 -2.68 5.64
N PHE A 58 -2.72 -3.47 4.73
CA PHE A 58 -2.06 -4.11 3.59
C PHE A 58 -1.91 -3.19 2.36
N ALA A 59 -2.56 -2.02 2.36
CA ALA A 59 -2.49 -1.07 1.26
C ALA A 59 -1.04 -0.67 0.85
N PRO A 60 -0.10 -0.41 1.79
CA PRO A 60 1.28 -0.08 1.43
C PRO A 60 2.02 -1.21 0.71
N GLU A 61 1.71 -2.47 1.05
CA GLU A 61 2.27 -3.63 0.35
C GLU A 61 1.76 -3.71 -1.10
N LEU A 62 0.51 -3.31 -1.35
CA LEU A 62 -0.05 -3.22 -2.71
C LEU A 62 0.57 -2.09 -3.54
N GLU A 63 1.01 -0.99 -2.92
CA GLU A 63 1.72 0.10 -3.61
C GLU A 63 3.14 -0.30 -4.07
N SER A 64 3.61 -1.50 -3.70
CA SER A 64 4.92 -2.00 -4.10
C SER A 64 5.08 -2.10 -5.62
N ALA A 65 6.19 -1.58 -6.13
CA ALA A 65 6.56 -1.74 -7.54
C ALA A 65 6.90 -3.19 -7.93
N LEU A 66 7.09 -4.08 -6.95
CA LEU A 66 7.33 -5.51 -7.19
C LEU A 66 5.99 -6.23 -7.32
N ALA A 67 5.79 -6.87 -8.46
CA ALA A 67 4.60 -7.68 -8.71
C ALA A 67 4.52 -8.87 -7.74
N PRO A 68 3.32 -9.26 -7.30
CA PRO A 68 3.13 -10.49 -6.55
C PRO A 68 3.49 -11.69 -7.42
N GLU A 69 4.12 -12.70 -6.81
CA GLU A 69 4.56 -13.92 -7.51
C GLU A 69 3.38 -14.67 -8.18
N ASN A 70 2.19 -14.61 -7.54
CA ASN A 70 0.96 -15.17 -8.09
C ASN A 70 -0.21 -14.20 -7.88
N PRO A 71 -0.60 -13.42 -8.91
CA PRO A 71 -1.64 -12.39 -8.78
C PRO A 71 -3.03 -12.98 -8.51
N GLU A 72 -3.35 -14.15 -9.06
CA GLU A 72 -4.64 -14.82 -8.81
C GLU A 72 -4.76 -15.26 -7.35
N THR A 73 -3.68 -15.78 -6.77
CA THR A 73 -3.66 -16.13 -5.35
C THR A 73 -3.85 -14.89 -4.46
N LEU A 74 -3.25 -13.77 -4.83
CA LEU A 74 -3.45 -12.51 -4.12
C LEU A 74 -4.91 -12.04 -4.22
N ARG A 75 -5.49 -12.06 -5.43
CA ARG A 75 -6.91 -11.69 -5.66
C ARG A 75 -7.86 -12.53 -4.81
N THR A 76 -7.68 -13.85 -4.77
CA THR A 76 -8.51 -14.74 -3.93
C THR A 76 -8.41 -14.37 -2.45
N ARG A 77 -7.19 -14.14 -1.94
CA ARG A 77 -6.99 -13.75 -0.53
C ARG A 77 -7.62 -12.40 -0.19
N LEU A 78 -7.48 -11.41 -1.07
CA LEU A 78 -8.11 -10.09 -0.87
C LEU A 78 -9.63 -10.19 -0.87
N LEU A 79 -10.22 -10.98 -1.77
CA LEU A 79 -11.66 -11.22 -1.80
C LEU A 79 -12.17 -11.92 -0.52
N GLU A 80 -11.47 -12.96 -0.08
CA GLU A 80 -11.79 -13.69 1.15
C GLU A 80 -11.75 -12.76 2.38
N GLU A 81 -10.71 -11.93 2.49
CA GLU A 81 -10.59 -10.97 3.59
C GLU A 81 -11.62 -9.83 3.50
N LEU A 82 -12.02 -9.41 2.30
CA LEU A 82 -13.11 -8.44 2.12
C LEU A 82 -14.44 -8.98 2.64
N VAL A 83 -14.76 -10.24 2.31
CA VAL A 83 -15.96 -10.92 2.81
C VAL A 83 -15.89 -11.07 4.34
N ARG A 84 -14.74 -11.50 4.87
CA ARG A 84 -14.52 -11.60 6.32
C ARG A 84 -14.72 -10.26 7.03
N ALA A 85 -14.17 -9.17 6.50
CA ALA A 85 -14.28 -7.84 7.09
C ALA A 85 -15.72 -7.31 7.08
N ARG A 86 -16.46 -7.56 6.00
CA ARG A 86 -17.89 -7.25 5.91
C ARG A 86 -18.70 -8.00 6.99
N ASP A 87 -18.45 -9.29 7.16
CA ASP A 87 -19.11 -10.10 8.20
C ASP A 87 -18.74 -9.63 9.61
N ALA A 88 -17.48 -9.22 9.82
CA ALA A 88 -17.02 -8.61 11.06
C ALA A 88 -17.70 -7.25 11.34
N ALA A 89 -17.94 -6.44 10.31
CA ALA A 89 -18.67 -5.18 10.43
C ALA A 89 -20.13 -5.39 10.85
N MET A 90 -20.79 -6.41 10.30
CA MET A 90 -22.16 -6.78 10.66
C MET A 90 -22.26 -7.31 12.10
N THR A 91 -21.35 -8.21 12.50
CA THR A 91 -21.28 -8.71 13.88
C THR A 91 -20.97 -7.62 14.91
N SER A 92 -20.30 -6.55 14.48
CA SER A 92 -20.04 -5.35 15.29
C SER A 92 -21.23 -4.37 15.33
N GLY A 93 -22.37 -4.71 14.73
CA GLY A 93 -23.62 -3.94 14.81
C GLY A 93 -23.90 -3.02 13.61
N SER A 94 -23.12 -3.08 12.54
CA SER A 94 -23.43 -2.35 11.30
C SER A 94 -24.60 -3.00 10.57
N SER A 95 -25.43 -2.20 9.90
CA SER A 95 -26.42 -2.73 8.95
C SER A 95 -25.73 -3.39 7.76
N LEU A 96 -26.42 -4.34 7.11
CA LEU A 96 -25.96 -5.00 5.90
C LEU A 96 -25.59 -3.99 4.80
N GLU A 97 -26.48 -3.03 4.53
CA GLU A 97 -26.26 -1.97 3.53
C GLU A 97 -24.98 -1.18 3.81
N ARG A 98 -24.74 -0.82 5.08
CA ARG A 98 -23.56 -0.06 5.47
C ARG A 98 -22.28 -0.89 5.38
N ALA A 99 -22.35 -2.18 5.72
CA ALA A 99 -21.23 -3.11 5.58
C ALA A 99 -20.90 -3.36 4.10
N ASP A 100 -21.91 -3.52 3.25
CA ASP A 100 -21.77 -3.64 1.79
C ASP A 100 -21.14 -2.40 1.17
N GLN A 101 -21.60 -1.21 1.56
CA GLN A 101 -21.04 0.04 1.07
C GLN A 101 -19.58 0.21 1.50
N ALA A 102 -19.24 -0.14 2.74
CA ALA A 102 -17.85 -0.12 3.20
C ALA A 102 -16.98 -1.11 2.41
N ALA A 103 -17.46 -2.34 2.20
CA ALA A 103 -16.75 -3.33 1.39
C ALA A 103 -16.53 -2.84 -0.05
N TRP A 104 -17.54 -2.21 -0.66
CA TRP A 104 -17.42 -1.63 -1.99
C TRP A 104 -16.36 -0.53 -2.06
N VAL A 105 -16.34 0.40 -1.09
CA VAL A 105 -15.35 1.49 -1.04
C VAL A 105 -13.94 0.94 -0.85
N VAL A 106 -13.77 -0.06 0.03
CA VAL A 106 -12.47 -0.69 0.28
C VAL A 106 -12.00 -1.45 -0.96
N ALA A 107 -12.87 -2.21 -1.63
CA ALA A 107 -12.51 -2.88 -2.89
C ALA A 107 -12.07 -1.88 -3.97
N ALA A 108 -12.82 -0.79 -4.16
CA ALA A 108 -12.48 0.24 -5.12
C ALA A 108 -11.12 0.91 -4.81
N LEU A 109 -10.79 1.10 -3.52
CA LEU A 109 -9.46 1.57 -3.12
C LEU A 109 -8.37 0.56 -3.49
N LEU A 110 -8.56 -0.73 -3.22
CA LEU A 110 -7.56 -1.76 -3.55
C LEU A 110 -7.33 -1.85 -5.07
N ASP A 111 -8.40 -1.74 -5.86
CA ASP A 111 -8.31 -1.71 -7.32
C ASP A 111 -7.52 -0.47 -7.80
N ASP A 112 -7.81 0.71 -7.26
CA ASP A 112 -7.08 1.94 -7.60
C ASP A 112 -5.59 1.84 -7.23
N LEU A 113 -5.27 1.28 -6.06
CA LEU A 113 -3.87 1.05 -5.66
C LEU A 113 -3.15 0.13 -6.64
N ALA A 114 -3.76 -1.01 -7.01
CA ALA A 114 -3.16 -1.95 -7.95
C ALA A 114 -2.97 -1.33 -9.34
N LEU A 115 -3.96 -0.59 -9.86
CA LEU A 115 -3.88 0.10 -11.15
C LEU A 115 -2.78 1.17 -11.20
N ASN A 116 -2.38 1.71 -10.05
CA ASN A 116 -1.29 2.68 -9.95
C ASN A 116 0.11 2.03 -9.85
N THR A 117 0.19 0.70 -9.92
CA THR A 117 1.47 -0.04 -9.97
C THR A 117 1.91 -0.37 -11.40
N PRO A 118 3.19 -0.68 -11.65
CA PRO A 118 3.65 -1.13 -12.96
C PRO A 118 3.08 -2.48 -13.43
N TRP A 119 2.39 -3.22 -12.55
CA TRP A 119 1.90 -4.58 -12.80
C TRP A 119 0.38 -4.70 -12.74
N GLY A 120 -0.35 -3.57 -12.59
CA GLY A 120 -1.80 -3.48 -12.50
C GLY A 120 -2.56 -4.18 -13.63
#